data_AF-A0A918DI94-F1
#
_entry.id   AF-A0A918DI94-F1
#
_cell.length_a   1.000
_cell.length_b   1.000
_cell.length_c   1.000
_cell.angle_alpha   90.00
_cell.angle_beta   90.00
_cell.angle_gamma   90.00
#
_symmetry.space_group_name_H-M   'P 1'
#
loop_
_entity.id
_entity.type
_entity.pdbx_description
1 polymer ?
#
loop_
_entity_poly.entity_id
_entity_poly.type
_entity_poly.pdbx_seq_one_letter_code
_entity_poly.pdbx_strand_id
1 'polypeptide(L)'
;MAPFRVLGMTDVLLRGGRPWGQESSADILIRGGQIDHVGSGVDAPDASVIDITGQLVLPGLVEAHCHLDKTLYGGPWVPHSADDTLAGRIGNDLSRRAELGVPSVERVTALLRRMSAYGTTQVRTHTDIDPLVGLRGVEAVREAAAGVPVDVRQVAFPQHGLLTNPGTAELLEEALKGGVEAVGGLDPAGIDRDPVRHLDLIFGLAERYGAHLDIHLHDGGSLGGWELELITERTRVLGLGGRVTVSHAYALGQLDDAHLDRLAHGFAEAGVALATAAVYSFPVPPLKRLRAAGVTVACGHDGVRDLWGPYGSGDMLERAMHLAYRSTFRADDDIELALEAATYGGARVLGLDGYGLAPGDRADLVVVPASGPAEAVVVHPARTLVMKDGTVLHN
;
A
#
# COMPACT_ATOMS: atom_id res chain seq x y z
N MET A 1 -35.70 5.90 -6.50
CA MET A 1 -34.55 6.81 -6.66
C MET A 1 -34.34 7.03 -8.15
N ALA A 2 -34.27 8.28 -8.60
CA ALA A 2 -33.93 8.57 -9.99
C ALA A 2 -32.47 8.15 -10.26
N PRO A 3 -32.13 7.66 -11.47
CA PRO A 3 -30.75 7.37 -11.79
C PRO A 3 -29.94 8.67 -11.70
N PHE A 4 -28.79 8.60 -11.02
CA PHE A 4 -27.77 9.65 -11.06
C PHE A 4 -27.45 9.91 -12.54
N ARG A 5 -27.85 11.06 -13.07
CA ARG A 5 -27.29 11.56 -14.31
C ARG A 5 -25.83 11.88 -14.01
N VAL A 6 -24.91 11.16 -14.64
CA VAL A 6 -23.53 11.60 -14.79
C VAL A 6 -23.61 12.92 -15.56
N LEU A 7 -23.57 14.04 -14.84
CA LEU A 7 -23.23 15.32 -15.45
C LEU A 7 -21.89 15.09 -16.13
N GLY A 8 -21.81 15.32 -17.44
CA GLY A 8 -20.61 15.06 -18.22
C GLY A 8 -19.40 15.68 -17.51
N MET A 9 -18.41 14.86 -17.20
CA MET A 9 -17.18 15.34 -16.57
C MET A 9 -16.60 16.42 -17.45
N THR A 10 -16.46 17.62 -16.90
CA THR A 10 -15.84 18.73 -17.63
C THR A 10 -14.38 18.38 -17.91
N ASP A 11 -13.94 18.56 -19.15
CA ASP A 11 -12.52 18.46 -19.49
C ASP A 11 -11.71 19.42 -18.62
N VAL A 12 -10.54 18.97 -18.15
CA VAL A 12 -9.62 19.79 -17.33
C VAL A 12 -8.29 19.94 -18.04
N LEU A 13 -7.76 21.15 -18.10
CA LEU A 13 -6.41 21.43 -18.61
C LEU A 13 -5.54 21.93 -17.46
N LEU A 14 -4.58 21.12 -17.04
CA LEU A 14 -3.53 21.55 -16.12
C LEU A 14 -2.41 22.20 -16.94
N ARG A 15 -2.11 23.49 -16.71
CA ARG A 15 -1.19 24.26 -17.54
C ARG A 15 0.18 24.46 -16.86
N GLY A 16 1.26 24.18 -17.59
CA GLY A 16 2.63 24.55 -17.21
C GLY A 16 3.31 23.73 -16.10
N GLY A 17 2.71 22.62 -15.67
CA GLY A 17 3.29 21.74 -14.64
C GLY A 17 4.45 20.91 -15.17
N ARG A 18 5.19 20.25 -14.30
CA ARG A 18 6.24 19.30 -14.69
C ARG A 18 5.85 17.88 -14.27
N PRO A 19 5.38 17.04 -15.20
CA PRO A 19 5.19 15.62 -14.94
C PRO A 19 6.50 14.97 -14.51
N TRP A 20 6.47 14.16 -13.45
CA TRP A 20 7.63 13.39 -13.03
C TRP A 20 8.10 12.46 -14.16
N GLY A 21 9.42 12.43 -14.38
CA GLY A 21 10.06 11.71 -15.48
C GLY A 21 10.19 12.53 -16.78
N GLN A 22 9.68 13.76 -16.84
CA GLN A 22 9.89 14.67 -17.97
C GLN A 22 10.89 15.78 -17.66
N GLU A 23 11.71 16.13 -18.67
CA GLU A 23 12.76 17.16 -18.55
C GLU A 23 12.20 18.59 -18.52
N SER A 24 11.03 18.82 -19.13
CA SER A 24 10.43 20.14 -19.29
C SER A 24 9.00 20.21 -18.76
N SER A 25 8.51 21.43 -18.49
CA SER A 25 7.10 21.66 -18.22
C SER A 25 6.21 21.25 -19.41
N ALA A 26 5.00 20.80 -19.10
CA ALA A 26 3.98 20.40 -20.05
C ALA A 26 2.58 20.81 -19.55
N ASP A 27 1.66 20.96 -20.49
CA ASP A 27 0.23 20.98 -20.20
C ASP A 27 -0.31 19.54 -20.20
N ILE A 28 -1.27 19.26 -19.33
CA ILE A 28 -1.92 17.96 -19.19
C ILE A 28 -3.41 18.15 -19.41
N LEU A 29 -3.93 17.59 -20.50
CA LEU A 29 -5.35 17.60 -20.81
C LEU A 29 -5.99 16.31 -20.31
N ILE A 30 -7.08 16.45 -19.56
CA ILE A 30 -7.84 15.36 -18.96
C ILE A 30 -9.23 15.32 -19.59
N ARG A 31 -9.62 14.14 -20.06
CA ARG A 31 -10.94 13.87 -20.65
C ARG A 31 -11.47 12.53 -20.18
N GLY A 32 -12.73 12.47 -19.80
CA GLY A 32 -13.39 11.21 -19.42
C GLY A 32 -12.68 10.41 -18.32
N GLY A 33 -11.99 11.10 -17.40
CA GLY A 33 -11.27 10.47 -16.29
C GLY A 33 -9.86 9.97 -16.63
N GLN A 34 -9.37 10.24 -17.84
CA GLN A 34 -8.05 9.82 -18.31
C GLN A 34 -7.22 11.02 -18.79
N ILE A 35 -5.91 10.83 -18.78
CA ILE A 35 -4.97 11.74 -19.44
C ILE A 35 -5.14 11.57 -20.95
N ASP A 36 -5.62 12.60 -21.63
CA ASP A 36 -5.80 12.60 -23.08
C ASP A 36 -4.52 13.03 -23.81
N HIS A 37 -3.84 14.05 -23.28
CA HIS A 37 -2.64 14.61 -23.90
C HIS A 37 -1.67 15.18 -22.86
N VAL A 38 -0.36 15.04 -23.12
CA VAL A 38 0.73 15.67 -22.35
C VAL A 38 1.67 16.37 -23.33
N GLY A 39 1.81 17.69 -23.22
CA GLY A 39 2.70 18.45 -24.10
C GLY A 39 2.51 19.96 -23.99
N SER A 40 3.30 20.74 -24.72
CA SER A 40 3.24 22.20 -24.67
C SER A 40 2.14 22.80 -25.56
N GLY A 41 1.47 23.84 -25.08
CA GLY A 41 0.60 24.67 -25.93
C GLY A 41 -0.67 23.95 -26.34
N VAL A 42 -1.23 23.15 -25.44
CA VAL A 42 -2.45 22.39 -25.71
C VAL A 42 -3.63 23.35 -25.84
N ASP A 43 -4.28 23.33 -27.01
CA ASP A 43 -5.49 24.10 -27.30
C ASP A 43 -6.73 23.31 -26.88
N ALA A 44 -7.39 23.77 -25.82
CA ALA A 44 -8.59 23.17 -25.25
C ALA A 44 -9.55 24.28 -24.78
N PRO A 45 -10.23 24.97 -25.71
CA PRO A 45 -10.99 26.20 -25.41
C PRO A 45 -12.18 25.96 -24.47
N ASP A 46 -12.72 24.74 -24.43
CA ASP A 46 -13.87 24.36 -23.61
C ASP A 46 -13.48 23.70 -22.27
N ALA A 47 -12.18 23.49 -22.02
CA ALA A 47 -11.69 22.86 -20.79
C ALA A 47 -11.58 23.86 -19.63
N SER A 48 -11.82 23.38 -18.41
CA SER A 48 -11.50 24.14 -17.21
C SER A 48 -9.98 24.19 -17.04
N VAL A 49 -9.40 25.40 -17.10
CA VAL A 49 -7.95 25.59 -17.01
C VAL A 49 -7.52 25.82 -15.56
N ILE A 50 -6.55 25.03 -15.09
CA ILE A 50 -5.90 25.19 -13.80
C ILE A 50 -4.41 25.44 -14.04
N ASP A 51 -3.91 26.59 -13.57
CA ASP A 51 -2.49 26.93 -13.67
C ASP A 51 -1.69 26.22 -12.59
N ILE A 52 -0.76 25.37 -13.00
CA ILE A 52 0.16 24.64 -12.14
C ILE A 52 1.62 24.93 -12.51
N THR A 53 1.87 26.10 -13.11
CA THR A 53 3.19 26.50 -13.58
C THR A 53 4.25 26.37 -12.50
N GLY A 54 5.33 25.65 -12.83
CA GLY A 54 6.48 25.44 -11.95
C GLY A 54 6.30 24.38 -10.87
N GLN A 55 5.13 23.75 -10.78
CA GLN A 55 4.84 22.70 -9.82
C GLN A 55 5.15 21.31 -10.39
N LEU A 56 5.44 20.36 -9.50
CA LEU A 56 5.65 18.95 -9.86
C LEU A 56 4.29 18.23 -9.91
N VAL A 57 4.09 17.42 -10.94
CA VAL A 57 2.94 16.52 -11.07
C VAL A 57 3.40 15.09 -10.85
N LEU A 58 2.80 14.43 -9.87
CA LEU A 58 2.99 13.02 -9.53
C LEU A 58 1.71 12.24 -9.90
N PRO A 59 1.82 10.94 -10.22
CA PRO A 59 0.63 10.09 -10.25
C PRO A 59 0.04 9.98 -8.84
N GLY A 60 -1.22 9.56 -8.74
CA GLY A 60 -1.90 9.28 -7.48
C GLY A 60 -1.05 8.38 -6.59
N LEU A 61 -0.86 8.76 -5.33
CA LEU A 61 -0.03 7.99 -4.40
C LEU A 61 -0.72 6.66 -4.05
N VAL A 62 0.09 5.64 -3.76
CA VAL A 62 -0.38 4.28 -3.48
C VAL A 62 0.07 3.85 -2.09
N GLU A 63 -0.90 3.63 -1.20
CA GLU A 63 -0.69 3.00 0.10
C GLU A 63 -0.79 1.49 -0.08
N ALA A 64 0.35 0.80 -0.22
CA ALA A 64 0.35 -0.63 -0.55
C ALA A 64 0.26 -1.55 0.68
N HIS A 65 0.35 -1.01 1.90
CA HIS A 65 0.33 -1.82 3.13
C HIS A 65 -0.11 -0.99 4.34
N CYS A 66 -1.37 -1.13 4.76
CA CYS A 66 -1.85 -0.56 6.02
C CYS A 66 -2.88 -1.45 6.74
N HIS A 67 -3.33 -1.02 7.92
CA HIS A 67 -4.43 -1.64 8.69
C HIS A 67 -5.49 -0.59 9.01
N LEU A 68 -6.46 -0.42 8.12
CA LEU A 68 -7.54 0.55 8.28
C LEU A 68 -8.48 0.15 9.43
N ASP A 69 -8.82 -1.13 9.55
CA ASP A 69 -9.81 -1.67 10.48
C ASP A 69 -9.47 -1.42 11.96
N LYS A 70 -8.20 -1.21 12.27
CA LYS A 70 -7.69 -0.98 13.63
C LYS A 70 -7.37 0.46 13.97
N THR A 71 -7.52 1.39 13.02
CA THR A 71 -7.11 2.77 13.25
C THR A 71 -7.91 3.43 14.38
N LEU A 72 -7.19 4.15 15.25
CA LEU A 72 -7.76 5.06 16.25
C LEU A 72 -7.76 6.51 15.75
N TYR A 73 -7.34 6.76 14.50
CA TYR A 73 -7.38 8.09 13.89
C TYR A 73 -8.81 8.65 13.89
N GLY A 74 -8.93 9.98 14.09
CA GLY A 74 -10.22 10.66 14.24
C GLY A 74 -10.84 10.57 15.64
N GLY A 75 -10.31 9.72 16.53
CA GLY A 75 -10.67 9.67 17.95
C GLY A 75 -9.74 10.48 18.86
N PRO A 76 -10.03 10.50 20.18
CA PRO A 76 -9.10 11.01 21.19
C PRO A 76 -7.76 10.28 21.15
N TRP A 77 -6.69 10.96 21.60
CA TRP A 77 -5.38 10.33 21.73
C TRP A 77 -5.42 9.18 22.74
N VAL A 78 -4.95 8.00 22.32
CA VAL A 78 -4.78 6.83 23.18
C VAL A 78 -3.27 6.62 23.40
N PRO A 79 -2.77 6.75 24.65
CA PRO A 79 -1.37 6.45 24.94
C PRO A 79 -1.03 4.99 24.59
N HIS A 80 0.15 4.79 24.00
CA HIS A 80 0.67 3.47 23.71
C HIS A 80 0.95 2.71 25.01
N SER A 81 0.50 1.46 25.08
CA SER A 81 0.52 0.64 26.30
C SER A 81 1.04 -0.78 26.09
N ALA A 82 1.42 -1.15 24.86
CA ALA A 82 1.97 -2.46 24.58
C ALA A 82 3.43 -2.55 25.06
N ASP A 83 3.90 -3.78 25.29
CA ASP A 83 5.33 -4.04 25.39
C ASP A 83 6.00 -4.07 24.00
N ASP A 84 7.33 -4.10 23.98
CA ASP A 84 8.13 -4.04 22.76
C ASP A 84 8.16 -5.37 21.96
N THR A 85 7.42 -6.40 22.37
CA THR A 85 7.37 -7.70 21.69
C THR A 85 6.15 -7.84 20.78
N LEU A 86 6.26 -8.65 19.72
CA LEU A 86 5.11 -8.99 18.86
C LEU A 86 3.95 -9.59 19.67
N ALA A 87 4.26 -10.54 20.57
CA ALA A 87 3.27 -11.19 21.41
C ALA A 87 2.54 -10.21 22.34
N GLY A 88 3.24 -9.23 22.92
CA GLY A 88 2.62 -8.23 23.77
C GLY A 88 1.80 -7.19 23.00
N ARG A 89 2.19 -6.83 21.77
CA ARG A 89 1.36 -6.01 20.88
C ARG A 89 0.06 -6.72 20.50
N ILE A 90 0.14 -8.02 20.17
CA ILE A 90 -1.04 -8.88 19.97
C ILE A 90 -1.92 -8.90 21.23
N GLY A 91 -1.34 -9.13 22.40
CA GLY A 91 -2.08 -9.14 23.67
C GLY A 91 -2.75 -7.79 23.98
N ASN A 92 -2.08 -6.68 23.67
CA ASN A 92 -2.62 -5.33 23.82
C ASN A 92 -3.80 -5.07 22.87
N ASP A 93 -3.71 -5.52 21.61
CA ASP A 93 -4.82 -5.43 20.65
C ASP A 93 -6.05 -6.20 21.16
N LEU A 94 -5.88 -7.49 21.46
CA LEU A 94 -6.94 -8.37 21.91
C LEU A 94 -7.65 -7.87 23.18
N SER A 95 -6.89 -7.33 24.13
CA SER A 95 -7.43 -6.90 25.43
C SER A 95 -8.17 -5.56 25.38
N ARG A 96 -7.82 -4.67 24.43
CA ARG A 96 -8.31 -3.28 24.42
C ARG A 96 -9.19 -2.93 23.23
N ARG A 97 -9.19 -3.71 22.15
CA ARG A 97 -9.95 -3.35 20.94
C ARG A 97 -11.45 -3.19 21.18
N ALA A 98 -12.04 -4.03 22.03
CA ALA A 98 -13.46 -3.95 22.38
C ALA A 98 -13.77 -2.69 23.22
N GLU A 99 -12.91 -2.34 24.18
CA GLU A 99 -13.01 -1.12 24.99
C GLU A 99 -12.99 0.13 24.10
N LEU A 100 -12.15 0.12 23.06
CA LEU A 100 -11.97 1.26 22.16
C LEU A 100 -12.97 1.29 20.99
N GLY A 101 -13.82 0.27 20.84
CA GLY A 101 -14.79 0.18 19.75
C GLY A 101 -14.12 -0.01 18.39
N VAL A 102 -13.18 -0.95 18.30
CA VAL A 102 -12.48 -1.33 17.06
C VAL A 102 -13.05 -2.66 16.55
N PRO A 103 -13.49 -2.77 15.27
CA PRO A 103 -13.41 -1.76 14.19
C PRO A 103 -14.48 -0.67 14.27
N SER A 104 -14.24 0.49 13.62
CA SER A 104 -15.18 1.62 13.52
C SER A 104 -15.20 2.22 12.12
N VAL A 105 -16.38 2.28 11.50
CA VAL A 105 -16.61 2.90 10.18
C VAL A 105 -16.19 4.37 10.19
N GLU A 106 -16.49 5.10 11.26
CA GLU A 106 -16.18 6.53 11.38
C GLU A 106 -14.68 6.79 11.38
N ARG A 107 -13.90 5.96 12.11
CA ARG A 107 -12.44 6.10 12.17
C ARG A 107 -11.77 5.71 10.86
N VAL A 108 -12.23 4.61 10.25
CA VAL A 108 -11.77 4.21 8.91
C VAL A 108 -12.05 5.31 7.89
N THR A 109 -13.26 5.86 7.88
CA THR A 109 -13.66 6.96 6.99
C THR A 109 -12.79 8.21 7.22
N ALA A 110 -12.50 8.55 8.48
CA ALA A 110 -11.65 9.68 8.81
C ALA A 110 -10.22 9.51 8.28
N LEU A 111 -9.66 8.30 8.40
CA LEU A 111 -8.33 7.99 7.86
C LEU A 111 -8.32 8.01 6.33
N LEU A 112 -9.30 7.38 5.67
CA LEU A 112 -9.40 7.37 4.21
C LEU A 112 -9.54 8.79 3.64
N ARG A 113 -10.34 9.66 4.27
CA ARG A 113 -10.45 11.08 3.88
C ARG A 113 -9.12 11.81 4.02
N ARG A 114 -8.34 11.51 5.07
CA ARG A 114 -7.01 12.08 5.26
C ARG A 114 -6.04 11.60 4.17
N MET A 115 -6.01 10.30 3.88
CA MET A 115 -5.21 9.73 2.81
C MET A 115 -5.56 10.36 1.45
N SER A 116 -6.85 10.48 1.14
CA SER A 116 -7.35 11.16 -0.06
C SER A 116 -6.88 12.62 -0.15
N ALA A 117 -6.97 13.37 0.95
CA ALA A 117 -6.48 14.75 1.00
C ALA A 117 -4.96 14.88 0.78
N TYR A 118 -4.18 13.85 1.13
CA TYR A 118 -2.75 13.76 0.83
C TYR A 118 -2.44 13.18 -0.57
N GLY A 119 -3.45 12.93 -1.39
CA GLY A 119 -3.26 12.45 -2.75
C GLY A 119 -3.09 10.94 -2.90
N THR A 120 -3.37 10.16 -1.84
CA THR A 120 -3.48 8.71 -1.96
C THR A 120 -4.79 8.37 -2.66
N THR A 121 -4.70 7.62 -3.75
CA THR A 121 -5.86 7.24 -4.59
C THR A 121 -6.12 5.74 -4.58
N GLN A 122 -5.14 4.95 -4.14
CA GLN A 122 -5.17 3.50 -4.12
C GLN A 122 -4.64 3.03 -2.77
N VAL A 123 -5.37 2.11 -2.13
CA VAL A 123 -5.03 1.54 -0.82
C VAL A 123 -5.14 0.02 -0.89
N ARG A 124 -4.14 -0.69 -0.35
CA ARG A 124 -4.29 -2.06 0.11
C ARG A 124 -4.22 -2.07 1.63
N THR A 125 -5.28 -2.58 2.25
CA THR A 125 -5.34 -2.78 3.70
C THR A 125 -5.39 -4.26 4.03
N HIS A 126 -4.66 -4.65 5.07
CA HIS A 126 -4.89 -5.90 5.77
C HIS A 126 -6.02 -5.69 6.76
N THR A 127 -6.86 -6.71 6.94
CA THR A 127 -8.05 -6.61 7.78
C THR A 127 -8.19 -7.87 8.61
N ASP A 128 -8.28 -7.69 9.93
CA ASP A 128 -8.25 -8.80 10.87
C ASP A 128 -9.41 -9.76 10.66
N ILE A 129 -9.06 -11.04 10.57
CA ILE A 129 -9.99 -12.15 10.54
C ILE A 129 -9.54 -13.20 11.55
N ASP A 130 -10.40 -13.46 12.52
CA ASP A 130 -10.24 -14.48 13.55
C ASP A 130 -11.61 -14.73 14.25
N PRO A 131 -11.74 -15.76 15.11
CA PRO A 131 -13.00 -16.05 15.79
C PRO A 131 -13.53 -14.95 16.74
N LEU A 132 -12.69 -14.02 17.21
CA LEU A 132 -13.10 -12.90 18.05
C LEU A 132 -13.69 -11.76 17.21
N VAL A 133 -13.05 -11.44 16.08
CA VAL A 133 -13.44 -10.32 15.20
C VAL A 133 -14.51 -10.73 14.18
N GLY A 134 -14.44 -11.97 13.68
CA GLY A 134 -15.22 -12.44 12.54
C GLY A 134 -14.89 -11.63 11.28
N LEU A 135 -15.92 -11.24 10.53
CA LEU A 135 -15.79 -10.42 9.31
C LEU A 135 -16.08 -8.93 9.54
N ARG A 136 -16.29 -8.49 10.79
CA ARG A 136 -16.70 -7.11 11.11
C ARG A 136 -15.71 -6.06 10.60
N GLY A 137 -14.42 -6.37 10.57
CA GLY A 137 -13.40 -5.48 10.01
C GLY A 137 -13.62 -5.24 8.52
N VAL A 138 -13.88 -6.33 7.77
CA VAL A 138 -14.12 -6.29 6.32
C VAL A 138 -15.36 -5.47 5.99
N GLU A 139 -16.43 -5.66 6.76
CA GLU A 139 -17.68 -4.92 6.63
C GLU A 139 -17.46 -3.42 6.89
N ALA A 140 -16.76 -3.07 7.97
CA ALA A 140 -16.52 -1.67 8.34
C ALA A 140 -15.65 -0.94 7.30
N VAL A 141 -14.62 -1.59 6.77
CA VAL A 141 -13.76 -1.03 5.71
C VAL A 141 -14.56 -0.82 4.42
N ARG A 142 -15.39 -1.77 4.01
CA ARG A 142 -16.25 -1.64 2.82
C ARG A 142 -17.23 -0.48 2.93
N GLU A 143 -17.90 -0.38 4.08
CA GLU A 143 -18.86 0.70 4.33
C GLU A 143 -18.17 2.07 4.29
N ALA A 144 -17.01 2.21 4.93
CA ALA A 144 -16.24 3.45 4.94
C ALA A 144 -15.72 3.83 3.55
N ALA A 145 -15.19 2.86 2.78
CA ALA A 145 -14.62 3.10 1.46
C ALA A 145 -15.66 3.55 0.43
N ALA A 146 -16.92 3.10 0.53
CA ALA A 146 -17.98 3.46 -0.41
C ALA A 146 -18.27 4.98 -0.52
N GLY A 147 -17.88 5.76 0.50
CA GLY A 147 -18.12 7.20 0.57
C GLY A 147 -16.88 8.08 0.37
N VAL A 148 -15.73 7.52 0.00
CA VAL A 148 -14.46 8.25 -0.14
C VAL A 148 -13.85 7.97 -1.52
N PRO A 149 -13.36 8.98 -2.26
CA PRO A 149 -12.79 8.80 -3.60
C PRO A 149 -11.37 8.19 -3.54
N VAL A 150 -11.30 6.96 -3.04
CA VAL A 150 -10.09 6.13 -2.91
C VAL A 150 -10.48 4.69 -3.21
N ASP A 151 -9.70 4.01 -4.05
CA ASP A 151 -9.91 2.61 -4.34
C ASP A 151 -9.23 1.75 -3.26
N VAL A 152 -10.01 0.99 -2.50
CA VAL A 152 -9.52 0.15 -1.38
C VAL A 152 -9.63 -1.33 -1.74
N ARG A 153 -8.50 -2.04 -1.69
CA ARG A 153 -8.40 -3.50 -1.80
C ARG A 153 -8.10 -4.09 -0.43
N GLN A 154 -8.70 -5.22 -0.11
CA GLN A 154 -8.55 -5.85 1.20
C GLN A 154 -7.78 -7.17 1.12
N VAL A 155 -6.98 -7.40 2.15
CA VAL A 155 -6.35 -8.69 2.44
C VAL A 155 -7.05 -9.28 3.66
N ALA A 156 -7.63 -10.47 3.49
CA ALA A 156 -8.15 -11.29 4.57
C ALA A 156 -6.98 -11.76 5.44
N PHE A 157 -6.79 -11.17 6.63
CA PHE A 157 -5.53 -11.29 7.38
C PHE A 157 -5.68 -12.01 8.73
N PRO A 158 -5.03 -13.18 8.91
CA PRO A 158 -5.09 -13.96 10.15
C PRO A 158 -4.13 -13.42 11.22
N GLN A 159 -4.35 -12.19 11.70
CA GLN A 159 -3.46 -11.48 12.61
C GLN A 159 -3.09 -12.24 13.88
N HIS A 160 -4.02 -13.04 14.41
CA HIS A 160 -3.86 -13.75 15.68
C HIS A 160 -3.46 -15.22 15.50
N GLY A 161 -2.91 -15.55 14.32
CA GLY A 161 -2.52 -16.91 13.94
C GLY A 161 -3.60 -17.61 13.12
N LEU A 162 -3.17 -18.50 12.23
CA LEU A 162 -4.05 -19.26 11.34
C LEU A 162 -4.26 -20.69 11.86
N LEU A 163 -3.17 -21.39 12.17
CA LEU A 163 -3.20 -22.75 12.72
C LEU A 163 -3.37 -22.75 14.23
N THR A 164 -2.82 -21.74 14.91
CA THR A 164 -2.87 -21.58 16.37
C THR A 164 -4.19 -21.02 16.88
N ASN A 165 -5.08 -20.54 15.98
CA ASN A 165 -6.39 -19.99 16.31
C ASN A 165 -7.51 -20.69 15.50
N PRO A 166 -8.07 -21.81 16.01
CA PRO A 166 -9.03 -22.63 15.28
C PRO A 166 -10.28 -21.87 14.84
N GLY A 167 -10.74 -22.07 13.60
CA GLY A 167 -11.85 -21.33 12.98
C GLY A 167 -11.39 -20.20 12.05
N THR A 168 -10.11 -19.80 12.14
CA THR A 168 -9.57 -18.72 11.30
C THR A 168 -9.53 -19.09 9.82
N ALA A 169 -9.11 -20.30 9.48
CA ALA A 169 -9.02 -20.76 8.09
C ALA A 169 -10.38 -20.73 7.38
N GLU A 170 -11.44 -21.15 8.08
CA GLU A 170 -12.81 -21.11 7.58
C GLU A 170 -13.27 -19.67 7.35
N LEU A 171 -12.96 -18.76 8.27
CA LEU A 171 -13.30 -17.34 8.15
C LEU A 171 -12.52 -16.64 7.02
N LEU A 172 -11.26 -16.99 6.79
CA LEU A 172 -10.51 -16.51 5.62
C LEU A 172 -11.20 -16.92 4.32
N GLU A 173 -11.63 -18.18 4.23
CA GLU A 173 -12.38 -18.67 3.08
C GLU A 173 -13.73 -17.95 2.91
N GLU A 174 -14.45 -17.68 4.00
CA GLU A 174 -15.68 -16.90 3.99
C GLU A 174 -15.46 -15.46 3.50
N ALA A 175 -14.38 -14.81 3.91
CA ALA A 175 -14.02 -13.48 3.43
C ALA A 175 -13.76 -13.46 1.92
N LEU A 176 -13.03 -14.45 1.40
CA LEU A 176 -12.79 -14.60 -0.04
C LEU A 176 -14.09 -14.84 -0.82
N LYS A 177 -14.97 -15.73 -0.32
CA LYS A 177 -16.33 -15.93 -0.89
C LYS A 177 -17.16 -14.64 -0.87
N GLY A 178 -16.96 -13.83 0.16
CA GLY A 178 -17.55 -12.50 0.32
C GLY A 178 -16.92 -11.42 -0.56
N GLY A 179 -15.93 -11.75 -1.40
CA GLY A 179 -15.31 -10.84 -2.38
C GLY A 179 -14.10 -10.06 -1.88
N VAL A 180 -13.42 -10.49 -0.81
CA VAL A 180 -12.11 -9.95 -0.45
C VAL A 180 -11.07 -10.44 -1.46
N GLU A 181 -10.21 -9.55 -1.96
CA GLU A 181 -9.39 -9.77 -3.16
C GLU A 181 -8.09 -10.55 -2.90
N ALA A 182 -7.62 -10.57 -1.65
CA ALA A 182 -6.37 -11.19 -1.26
C ALA A 182 -6.50 -11.97 0.05
N VAL A 183 -5.65 -12.98 0.22
CA VAL A 183 -5.48 -13.73 1.47
C VAL A 183 -4.09 -13.47 2.05
N GLY A 184 -4.04 -13.25 3.36
CA GLY A 184 -2.80 -13.00 4.07
C GLY A 184 -2.32 -14.20 4.88
N GLY A 185 -1.11 -14.04 5.41
CA GLY A 185 -0.48 -14.93 6.38
C GLY A 185 0.41 -14.13 7.31
N LEU A 186 0.80 -14.69 8.44
CA LEU A 186 1.64 -14.02 9.45
C LEU A 186 2.62 -15.03 10.02
N ASP A 187 3.93 -14.77 9.88
CA ASP A 187 5.05 -15.52 10.47
C ASP A 187 4.77 -17.02 10.56
N PRO A 188 4.74 -17.72 9.39
CA PRO A 188 4.39 -19.13 9.31
C PRO A 188 5.13 -20.02 10.33
N ALA A 189 6.39 -19.68 10.65
CA ALA A 189 7.18 -20.32 11.69
C ALA A 189 7.04 -19.65 13.07
N GLY A 190 7.17 -18.32 13.16
CA GLY A 190 7.21 -17.58 14.42
C GLY A 190 5.90 -17.61 15.22
N ILE A 191 4.76 -17.56 14.53
CA ILE A 191 3.42 -17.63 15.14
C ILE A 191 2.86 -19.05 15.08
N ASP A 192 2.75 -19.63 13.88
CA ASP A 192 2.05 -20.90 13.72
C ASP A 192 2.92 -22.14 13.93
N ARG A 193 4.25 -21.99 13.94
CA ARG A 193 5.23 -23.05 14.21
C ARG A 193 5.15 -24.24 13.24
N ASP A 194 4.47 -24.08 12.12
CA ASP A 194 4.32 -25.05 11.04
C ASP A 194 4.25 -24.30 9.70
N PRO A 195 5.39 -23.78 9.21
CA PRO A 195 5.42 -22.91 8.05
C PRO A 195 4.95 -23.60 6.78
N VAL A 196 5.20 -24.90 6.65
CA VAL A 196 4.76 -25.69 5.49
C VAL A 196 3.23 -25.72 5.44
N ARG A 197 2.57 -26.13 6.53
CA ARG A 197 1.11 -26.23 6.56
C ARG A 197 0.42 -24.87 6.47
N HIS A 198 0.98 -23.84 7.10
CA HIS A 198 0.45 -22.47 7.01
C HIS A 198 0.47 -22.00 5.55
N LEU A 199 1.62 -22.11 4.88
CA LEU A 199 1.77 -21.69 3.50
C LEU A 199 0.89 -22.51 2.55
N ASP A 200 0.83 -23.84 2.73
CA ASP A 200 -0.02 -24.70 1.88
C ASP A 200 -1.51 -24.30 1.96
N LEU A 201 -1.98 -23.86 3.13
CA LEU A 201 -3.35 -23.42 3.33
C LEU A 201 -3.63 -22.11 2.57
N ILE A 202 -2.83 -21.06 2.81
CA ILE A 202 -3.09 -19.74 2.20
C ILE A 202 -2.84 -19.75 0.69
N PHE A 203 -1.84 -20.49 0.20
CA PHE A 203 -1.62 -20.68 -1.23
C PHE A 203 -2.75 -21.50 -1.87
N GLY A 204 -3.26 -22.53 -1.18
CA GLY A 204 -4.42 -23.29 -1.63
C GLY A 204 -5.70 -22.46 -1.70
N LEU A 205 -5.90 -21.51 -0.78
CA LEU A 205 -6.99 -20.53 -0.85
C LEU A 205 -6.80 -19.60 -2.05
N ALA A 206 -5.59 -19.05 -2.23
CA ALA A 206 -5.30 -18.16 -3.34
C ALA A 206 -5.53 -18.82 -4.71
N GLU A 207 -5.09 -20.06 -4.90
CA GLU A 207 -5.33 -20.83 -6.12
C GLU A 207 -6.82 -21.07 -6.36
N ARG A 208 -7.54 -21.53 -5.32
CA ARG A 208 -8.96 -21.89 -5.42
C ARG A 208 -9.86 -20.72 -5.78
N TYR A 209 -9.56 -19.54 -5.23
CA TYR A 209 -10.38 -18.33 -5.40
C TYR A 209 -9.78 -17.34 -6.41
N GLY A 210 -8.61 -17.64 -6.98
CA GLY A 210 -7.89 -16.71 -7.85
C GLY A 210 -7.42 -15.43 -7.13
N ALA A 211 -7.28 -15.49 -5.82
CA ALA A 211 -6.94 -14.34 -4.97
C ALA A 211 -5.44 -14.00 -5.03
N HIS A 212 -5.11 -12.76 -4.67
CA HIS A 212 -3.73 -12.37 -4.40
C HIS A 212 -3.28 -12.90 -3.03
N LEU A 213 -1.96 -12.93 -2.79
CA LEU A 213 -1.35 -13.19 -1.49
C LEU A 213 -0.57 -11.96 -1.01
N ASP A 214 -0.71 -11.65 0.27
CA ASP A 214 0.13 -10.65 0.93
C ASP A 214 0.50 -11.14 2.34
N ILE A 215 1.73 -11.61 2.50
CA ILE A 215 2.16 -12.36 3.70
C ILE A 215 3.03 -11.46 4.57
N HIS A 216 2.61 -11.22 5.81
CA HIS A 216 3.45 -10.59 6.82
C HIS A 216 4.57 -11.55 7.23
N LEU A 217 5.82 -11.14 7.02
CA LEU A 217 6.98 -11.90 7.43
C LEU A 217 7.96 -11.03 8.20
N HIS A 218 7.85 -11.10 9.52
CA HIS A 218 8.70 -10.45 10.51
C HIS A 218 9.82 -11.36 11.01
N ASP A 219 9.66 -12.69 10.87
CA ASP A 219 10.69 -13.66 11.23
C ASP A 219 12.04 -13.28 10.62
N GLY A 220 13.06 -13.24 11.48
CA GLY A 220 14.39 -12.71 11.16
C GLY A 220 15.41 -13.78 10.79
N GLY A 221 16.58 -13.33 10.35
CA GLY A 221 17.76 -14.14 10.13
C GLY A 221 17.52 -15.29 9.14
N SER A 222 18.16 -16.43 9.40
CA SER A 222 18.05 -17.61 8.54
C SER A 222 16.66 -18.25 8.57
N LEU A 223 15.86 -18.02 9.61
CA LEU A 223 14.48 -18.53 9.69
C LEU A 223 13.61 -17.83 8.64
N GLY A 224 13.54 -16.50 8.67
CA GLY A 224 12.79 -15.74 7.68
C GLY A 224 13.37 -15.90 6.26
N GLY A 225 14.69 -16.07 6.13
CA GLY A 225 15.32 -16.41 4.85
C GLY A 225 14.78 -17.72 4.26
N TRP A 226 14.66 -18.77 5.07
CA TRP A 226 14.10 -20.05 4.65
C TRP A 226 12.60 -19.95 4.30
N GLU A 227 11.82 -19.19 5.06
CA GLU A 227 10.40 -18.97 4.74
C GLU A 227 10.23 -18.21 3.42
N LEU A 228 11.10 -17.24 3.13
CA LEU A 228 11.13 -16.56 1.83
C LEU A 228 11.44 -17.54 0.68
N GLU A 229 12.35 -18.49 0.86
CA GLU A 229 12.61 -19.56 -0.12
C GLU A 229 11.34 -20.42 -0.34
N LEU A 230 10.65 -20.80 0.74
CA LEU A 230 9.41 -21.58 0.66
C LEU A 230 8.26 -20.84 -0.06
N ILE A 231 8.14 -19.54 0.18
CA ILE A 231 7.16 -18.67 -0.50
C ILE A 231 7.49 -18.53 -1.98
N THR A 232 8.78 -18.32 -2.30
CA THR A 232 9.24 -18.17 -3.69
C THR A 232 9.00 -19.43 -4.50
N GLU A 233 9.34 -20.59 -3.94
CA GLU A 233 9.15 -21.87 -4.62
C GLU A 233 7.67 -22.17 -4.87
N ARG A 234 6.79 -21.92 -3.89
CA ARG A 234 5.33 -22.08 -4.08
C ARG A 234 4.78 -21.14 -5.14
N THR A 235 5.22 -19.87 -5.14
CA THR A 235 4.85 -18.90 -6.17
C THR A 235 5.17 -19.41 -7.57
N ARG A 236 6.39 -19.95 -7.74
CA ARG A 236 6.87 -20.48 -9.01
C ARG A 236 6.10 -21.74 -9.44
N VAL A 237 5.95 -22.71 -8.53
CA VAL A 237 5.30 -24.00 -8.82
C VAL A 237 3.82 -23.83 -9.18
N LEU A 238 3.13 -22.89 -8.52
CA LEU A 238 1.71 -22.63 -8.74
C LEU A 238 1.42 -21.58 -9.81
N GLY A 239 2.45 -20.98 -10.42
CA GLY A 239 2.27 -19.94 -11.44
C GLY A 239 1.56 -18.68 -10.92
N LEU A 240 1.87 -18.29 -9.68
CA LEU A 240 1.26 -17.14 -9.02
C LEU A 240 2.10 -15.85 -9.12
N GLY A 241 3.04 -15.79 -10.06
CA GLY A 241 3.84 -14.59 -10.30
C GLY A 241 2.97 -13.36 -10.57
N GLY A 242 3.37 -12.22 -9.98
CA GLY A 242 2.60 -10.97 -9.99
C GLY A 242 1.43 -10.94 -9.00
N ARG A 243 1.15 -12.03 -8.29
CA ARG A 243 0.06 -12.11 -7.29
C ARG A 243 0.54 -12.32 -5.85
N VAL A 244 1.84 -12.52 -5.63
CA VAL A 244 2.40 -12.76 -4.29
C VAL A 244 3.22 -11.56 -3.84
N THR A 245 2.85 -11.03 -2.67
CA THR A 245 3.57 -9.97 -1.96
C THR A 245 4.06 -10.52 -0.63
N VAL A 246 5.29 -10.20 -0.24
CA VAL A 246 5.76 -10.41 1.13
C VAL A 246 5.96 -9.05 1.79
N SER A 247 5.20 -8.83 2.85
CA SER A 247 5.23 -7.61 3.63
C SER A 247 6.28 -7.71 4.74
N HIS A 248 6.97 -6.59 4.99
CA HIS A 248 8.11 -6.43 5.90
C HIS A 248 9.41 -7.07 5.42
N ALA A 249 9.44 -8.41 5.32
CA ALA A 249 10.59 -9.21 4.92
C ALA A 249 11.90 -8.83 5.65
N TYR A 250 11.84 -8.64 6.98
CA TYR A 250 12.95 -8.10 7.78
C TYR A 250 14.23 -8.92 7.69
N ALA A 251 14.12 -10.23 7.50
CA ALA A 251 15.27 -11.12 7.29
C ALA A 251 16.20 -10.63 6.19
N LEU A 252 15.70 -10.03 5.11
CA LEU A 252 16.53 -9.56 3.98
C LEU A 252 17.59 -8.54 4.38
N GLY A 253 17.36 -7.75 5.44
CA GLY A 253 18.35 -6.82 5.97
C GLY A 253 19.38 -7.46 6.93
N GLN A 254 19.28 -8.78 7.17
CA GLN A 254 20.09 -9.53 8.12
C GLN A 254 20.86 -10.70 7.49
N LEU A 255 20.49 -11.09 6.27
CA LEU A 255 21.14 -12.17 5.53
C LEU A 255 22.52 -11.74 5.02
N ASP A 256 23.39 -12.73 4.78
CA ASP A 256 24.62 -12.51 4.04
C ASP A 256 24.34 -12.16 2.57
N ASP A 257 25.32 -11.53 1.93
CA ASP A 257 25.22 -11.04 0.56
C ASP A 257 24.82 -12.12 -0.45
N ALA A 258 25.39 -13.33 -0.33
CA ALA A 258 25.16 -14.39 -1.28
C ALA A 258 23.74 -14.96 -1.17
N HIS A 259 23.21 -15.08 0.05
CA HIS A 259 21.84 -15.53 0.29
C HIS A 259 20.84 -14.47 -0.18
N LEU A 260 21.05 -13.21 0.19
CA LEU A 260 20.22 -12.10 -0.27
C LEU A 260 20.17 -12.02 -1.80
N ASP A 261 21.30 -12.16 -2.50
CA ASP A 261 21.32 -12.17 -3.96
C ASP A 261 20.49 -13.30 -4.55
N ARG A 262 20.64 -14.53 -4.03
CA ARG A 262 19.85 -15.68 -4.51
C ARG A 262 18.35 -15.45 -4.33
N LEU A 263 17.93 -14.95 -3.17
CA LEU A 263 16.53 -14.63 -2.91
C LEU A 263 16.03 -13.51 -3.82
N ALA A 264 16.81 -12.43 -4.00
CA ALA A 264 16.40 -11.31 -4.86
C ALA A 264 16.19 -11.74 -6.32
N HIS A 265 17.09 -12.57 -6.87
CA HIS A 265 16.90 -13.13 -8.21
C HIS A 265 15.70 -14.09 -8.26
N GLY A 266 15.55 -14.96 -7.24
CA GLY A 266 14.40 -15.86 -7.13
C GLY A 266 13.06 -15.12 -7.09
N PHE A 267 12.97 -14.00 -6.35
CA PHE A 267 11.78 -13.16 -6.31
C PHE A 267 11.48 -12.56 -7.68
N ALA A 268 12.49 -12.01 -8.36
CA ALA A 268 12.31 -11.41 -9.68
C ALA A 268 11.85 -12.45 -10.72
N GLU A 269 12.45 -13.64 -10.72
CA GLU A 269 12.08 -14.75 -11.62
C GLU A 269 10.68 -15.30 -11.32
N ALA A 270 10.33 -15.47 -10.04
CA ALA A 270 9.02 -15.99 -9.64
C ALA A 270 7.91 -14.93 -9.71
N GLY A 271 8.25 -13.64 -9.81
CA GLY A 271 7.30 -12.54 -9.74
C GLY A 271 6.77 -12.28 -8.33
N VAL A 272 7.58 -12.47 -7.30
CA VAL A 272 7.28 -12.08 -5.91
C VAL A 272 7.63 -10.61 -5.71
N ALA A 273 6.68 -9.85 -5.19
CA ALA A 273 6.89 -8.45 -4.81
C ALA A 273 7.09 -8.30 -3.30
N LEU A 274 7.62 -7.15 -2.88
CA LEU A 274 7.82 -6.81 -1.47
C LEU A 274 7.06 -5.54 -1.11
N ALA A 275 6.51 -5.48 0.10
CA ALA A 275 6.02 -4.24 0.70
C ALA A 275 6.79 -3.96 2.00
N THR A 276 7.20 -2.70 2.22
CA THR A 276 7.91 -2.32 3.45
C THR A 276 7.32 -1.08 4.10
N ALA A 277 7.21 -1.11 5.43
CA ALA A 277 6.84 0.05 6.24
C ALA A 277 8.05 0.73 6.89
N ALA A 278 9.28 0.24 6.67
CA ALA A 278 10.53 0.79 7.25
C ALA A 278 10.43 1.11 8.75
N VAL A 279 9.84 0.20 9.53
CA VAL A 279 9.51 0.40 10.95
C VAL A 279 10.78 0.58 11.80
N TYR A 280 10.72 1.48 12.79
CA TYR A 280 11.87 2.08 13.47
C TYR A 280 12.90 1.10 14.08
N SER A 281 12.50 -0.07 14.58
CA SER A 281 13.40 -1.03 15.24
C SER A 281 13.85 -2.18 14.34
N PHE A 282 13.33 -2.26 13.11
CA PHE A 282 13.56 -3.41 12.24
C PHE A 282 14.46 -3.06 11.04
N PRO A 283 15.26 -4.02 10.55
CA PRO A 283 16.01 -3.86 9.32
C PRO A 283 15.09 -3.48 8.16
N VAL A 284 15.55 -2.57 7.29
CA VAL A 284 14.86 -2.26 6.05
C VAL A 284 15.42 -3.17 4.95
N PRO A 285 14.58 -3.82 4.12
CA PRO A 285 15.05 -4.56 2.97
C PRO A 285 15.97 -3.69 2.09
N PRO A 286 17.07 -4.21 1.52
CA PRO A 286 18.04 -3.41 0.79
C PRO A 286 17.53 -2.99 -0.60
N LEU A 287 16.73 -1.92 -0.62
CA LEU A 287 15.99 -1.42 -1.80
C LEU A 287 16.82 -1.34 -3.08
N LYS A 288 18.02 -0.76 -3.02
CA LYS A 288 18.88 -0.61 -4.22
C LYS A 288 19.23 -1.95 -4.85
N ARG A 289 19.52 -2.95 -4.01
CA ARG A 289 19.91 -4.30 -4.45
C ARG A 289 18.72 -5.06 -5.00
N LEU A 290 17.58 -4.97 -4.31
CA LEU A 290 16.31 -5.55 -4.74
C LEU A 290 15.87 -4.98 -6.10
N ARG A 291 15.93 -3.65 -6.26
CA ARG A 291 15.65 -2.97 -7.52
C ARG A 291 16.62 -3.39 -8.63
N ALA A 292 17.92 -3.51 -8.33
CA ALA A 292 18.92 -3.97 -9.30
C ALA A 292 18.66 -5.41 -9.79
N ALA A 293 18.09 -6.27 -8.93
CA ALA A 293 17.68 -7.62 -9.29
C ALA A 293 16.33 -7.68 -10.05
N GLY A 294 15.60 -6.55 -10.17
CA GLY A 294 14.29 -6.49 -10.83
C GLY A 294 13.10 -6.79 -9.90
N VAL A 295 13.29 -6.80 -8.59
CA VAL A 295 12.20 -7.02 -7.62
C VAL A 295 11.33 -5.77 -7.53
N THR A 296 10.01 -5.96 -7.64
CA THR A 296 9.06 -4.87 -7.35
C THR A 296 8.98 -4.64 -5.84
N VAL A 297 9.24 -3.40 -5.42
CA VAL A 297 9.13 -2.97 -4.02
C VAL A 297 8.07 -1.88 -3.93
N ALA A 298 7.14 -2.04 -2.99
CA ALA A 298 6.18 -1.04 -2.59
C ALA A 298 6.39 -0.63 -1.13
N CYS A 299 5.71 0.42 -0.69
CA CYS A 299 5.72 0.82 0.71
C CYS A 299 4.33 1.15 1.23
N GLY A 300 4.23 1.18 2.56
CA GLY A 300 2.99 1.51 3.22
C GLY A 300 3.17 1.92 4.66
N HIS A 301 2.11 2.40 5.29
CA HIS A 301 2.18 2.87 6.67
C HIS A 301 2.26 1.76 7.71
N ASP A 302 1.76 0.56 7.40
CA ASP A 302 1.38 -0.45 8.38
C ASP A 302 0.27 0.09 9.30
N GLY A 303 0.46 0.07 10.61
CA GLY A 303 -0.48 0.69 11.54
C GLY A 303 -0.50 2.23 11.42
N VAL A 304 -1.69 2.83 11.51
CA VAL A 304 -1.87 4.29 11.60
C VAL A 304 -2.64 4.63 12.86
N ARG A 305 -1.91 5.13 13.87
CA ARG A 305 -2.41 5.46 15.20
C ARG A 305 -3.32 4.36 15.74
N ASP A 306 -2.75 3.27 16.20
CA ASP A 306 -3.52 2.12 16.68
C ASP A 306 -2.88 1.52 17.94
N LEU A 307 -3.36 0.34 18.33
CA LEU A 307 -2.87 -0.40 19.49
C LEU A 307 -1.47 -1.02 19.26
N TRP A 308 -0.98 -1.04 18.02
CA TRP A 308 0.35 -1.54 17.62
C TRP A 308 1.40 -0.44 17.62
N GLY A 309 1.03 0.77 17.20
CA GLY A 309 1.95 1.89 17.11
C GLY A 309 1.26 3.26 17.10
N PRO A 310 1.88 4.28 17.73
CA PRO A 310 1.34 5.64 17.75
C PRO A 310 1.57 6.44 16.46
N TYR A 311 2.38 5.89 15.55
CA TYR A 311 2.86 6.57 14.35
C TYR A 311 1.87 6.44 13.17
N GLY A 312 2.25 7.06 12.06
CA GLY A 312 1.51 7.04 10.81
C GLY A 312 0.69 8.29 10.61
N SER A 313 0.93 8.97 9.49
CA SER A 313 0.22 10.19 9.12
C SER A 313 -0.80 9.95 8.00
N GLY A 314 -0.73 8.83 7.27
CA GLY A 314 -1.53 8.63 6.07
C GLY A 314 -1.04 9.45 4.86
N ASP A 315 0.10 10.13 4.99
CA ASP A 315 0.76 10.86 3.91
C ASP A 315 1.86 9.97 3.28
N MET A 316 1.67 9.55 2.03
CA MET A 316 2.63 8.68 1.34
C MET A 316 3.95 9.36 0.96
N LEU A 317 4.02 10.70 0.87
CA LEU A 317 5.31 11.41 0.74
C LEU A 317 6.09 11.37 2.05
N GLU A 318 5.41 11.52 3.20
CA GLU A 318 6.04 11.31 4.51
C GLU A 318 6.53 9.87 4.67
N ARG A 319 5.73 8.89 4.23
CA ARG A 319 6.15 7.48 4.23
C ARG A 319 7.35 7.22 3.32
N ALA A 320 7.36 7.79 2.11
CA ALA A 320 8.51 7.71 1.21
C ALA A 320 9.76 8.35 1.84
N MET A 321 9.60 9.48 2.52
CA MET A 321 10.70 10.14 3.24
C MET A 321 11.26 9.24 4.34
N HIS A 322 10.40 8.63 5.16
CA HIS A 322 10.84 7.69 6.19
C HIS A 322 11.60 6.49 5.60
N LEU A 323 11.12 5.95 4.47
CA LEU A 323 11.78 4.86 3.78
C LEU A 323 13.16 5.27 3.24
N ALA A 324 13.27 6.43 2.58
CA ALA A 324 14.53 6.97 2.09
C ALA A 324 15.52 7.22 3.24
N TYR A 325 15.05 7.84 4.32
CA TYR A 325 15.84 8.15 5.51
C TYR A 325 16.38 6.87 6.17
N ARG A 326 15.52 5.87 6.40
CA ARG A 326 15.90 4.57 6.98
C ARG A 326 16.81 3.75 6.06
N SER A 327 16.68 3.92 4.75
CA SER A 327 17.57 3.32 3.75
C SER A 327 18.89 4.08 3.58
N THR A 328 19.10 5.16 4.35
CA THR A 328 20.29 6.02 4.34
C THR A 328 20.56 6.72 3.01
N PHE A 329 19.52 6.94 2.21
CA PHE A 329 19.62 7.56 0.90
C PHE A 329 19.99 9.04 0.99
N ARG A 330 20.78 9.50 0.02
CA ARG A 330 21.31 10.88 -0.07
C ARG A 330 21.31 11.44 -1.47
N ALA A 331 21.58 10.60 -2.47
CA ALA A 331 21.44 10.97 -3.87
C ALA A 331 19.96 11.06 -4.25
N ASP A 332 19.62 12.00 -5.12
CA ASP A 332 18.24 12.23 -5.58
C ASP A 332 17.65 10.95 -6.19
N ASP A 333 18.38 10.27 -7.09
CA ASP A 333 17.97 8.99 -7.68
C ASP A 333 17.67 7.91 -6.63
N ASP A 334 18.39 7.89 -5.51
CA ASP A 334 18.13 6.93 -4.43
C ASP A 334 16.85 7.31 -3.67
N ILE A 335 16.62 8.59 -3.40
CA ILE A 335 15.40 9.09 -2.76
C ILE A 335 14.17 8.80 -3.64
N GLU A 336 14.32 8.95 -4.95
CA GLU A 336 13.27 8.63 -5.92
C GLU A 336 12.86 7.16 -5.91
N LEU A 337 13.74 6.22 -5.52
CA LEU A 337 13.34 4.81 -5.33
C LEU A 337 12.27 4.66 -4.22
N ALA A 338 12.32 5.50 -3.19
CA ALA A 338 11.30 5.48 -2.14
C ALA A 338 9.98 6.09 -2.62
N LEU A 339 10.03 7.10 -3.50
CA LEU A 339 8.84 7.62 -4.17
C LEU A 339 8.24 6.59 -5.13
N GLU A 340 9.08 5.87 -5.87
CA GLU A 340 8.66 4.77 -6.74
C GLU A 340 7.90 3.72 -5.93
N ALA A 341 8.40 3.34 -4.75
CA ALA A 341 7.72 2.41 -3.86
C ALA A 341 6.32 2.91 -3.39
N ALA A 342 6.15 4.23 -3.25
CA ALA A 342 4.89 4.88 -2.90
C ALA A 342 3.98 5.19 -4.11
N THR A 343 4.41 4.84 -5.33
CA THR A 343 3.71 5.12 -6.58
C THR A 343 3.70 3.89 -7.50
N TYR A 344 4.58 3.83 -8.51
CA TYR A 344 4.64 2.76 -9.50
C TYR A 344 4.89 1.38 -8.90
N GLY A 345 5.71 1.28 -7.85
CA GLY A 345 5.93 0.05 -7.10
C GLY A 345 4.65 -0.46 -6.44
N GLY A 346 3.93 0.41 -5.75
CA GLY A 346 2.61 0.12 -5.19
C GLY A 346 1.59 -0.24 -6.28
N ALA A 347 1.55 0.50 -7.38
CA ALA A 347 0.67 0.22 -8.50
C ALA A 347 0.91 -1.18 -9.12
N ARG A 348 2.17 -1.59 -9.29
CA ARG A 348 2.53 -2.94 -9.73
C ARG A 348 2.10 -4.00 -8.71
N VAL A 349 2.30 -3.77 -7.41
CA VAL A 349 1.85 -4.69 -6.34
C VAL A 349 0.33 -4.86 -6.34
N LEU A 350 -0.40 -3.78 -6.58
CA LEU A 350 -1.87 -3.78 -6.64
C LEU A 350 -2.43 -4.26 -8.00
N GLY A 351 -1.58 -4.52 -9.00
CA GLY A 351 -1.99 -4.94 -10.33
C GLY A 351 -2.78 -3.88 -11.09
N LEU A 352 -2.38 -2.61 -10.98
CA LEU A 352 -3.09 -1.49 -11.62
C LEU A 352 -2.69 -1.33 -13.09
N ASP A 353 -3.68 -1.39 -13.98
CA ASP A 353 -3.52 -0.99 -15.38
C ASP A 353 -3.73 0.52 -15.57
N GLY A 354 -3.09 1.12 -16.58
CA GLY A 354 -3.26 2.55 -16.90
C GLY A 354 -2.95 3.47 -15.71
N TYR A 355 -1.84 3.22 -15.03
CA TYR A 355 -1.35 4.03 -13.91
C TYR A 355 -0.07 4.75 -14.33
N GLY A 356 -0.06 6.07 -14.16
CA GLY A 356 1.11 6.87 -14.49
C GLY A 356 0.72 8.29 -14.90
N LEU A 357 1.54 8.84 -15.79
CA LEU A 357 1.44 10.21 -16.30
C LEU A 357 1.44 10.25 -17.84
N ALA A 358 1.22 9.12 -18.51
CA ALA A 358 1.19 9.02 -19.96
C ALA A 358 -0.25 9.18 -20.49
N PRO A 359 -0.43 9.61 -21.76
CA PRO A 359 -1.74 9.55 -22.41
C PRO A 359 -2.35 8.14 -22.34
N GLY A 360 -3.62 8.05 -21.95
CA GLY A 360 -4.35 6.81 -21.69
C GLY A 360 -4.35 6.36 -20.22
N ASP A 361 -3.43 6.87 -19.38
CA ASP A 361 -3.45 6.59 -17.95
C ASP A 361 -4.66 7.27 -17.28
N ARG A 362 -5.10 6.68 -16.17
CA ARG A 362 -6.11 7.30 -15.30
C ARG A 362 -5.60 8.65 -14.79
N ALA A 363 -6.49 9.64 -14.79
CA ALA A 363 -6.21 10.96 -14.25
C ALA A 363 -6.33 10.96 -12.72
N ASP A 364 -5.50 10.15 -12.07
CA ASP A 364 -5.24 10.15 -10.64
C ASP A 364 -3.94 10.94 -10.45
N LEU A 365 -4.04 12.21 -10.06
CA LEU A 365 -2.91 13.15 -10.10
C LEU A 365 -2.73 13.88 -8.78
N VAL A 366 -1.48 14.14 -8.42
CA VAL A 366 -1.10 14.94 -7.26
C VAL A 366 -0.15 16.04 -7.72
N VAL A 367 -0.48 17.29 -7.42
CA VAL A 367 0.36 18.44 -7.75
C VAL A 367 0.92 19.04 -6.47
N VAL A 368 2.23 19.25 -6.45
CA VAL A 368 2.97 19.76 -5.28
C VAL A 368 3.93 20.89 -5.67
N PRO A 369 4.13 21.88 -4.78
CA PRO A 369 5.07 22.97 -5.00
C PRO A 369 6.51 22.51 -4.73
N ALA A 370 7.05 21.69 -5.64
CA ALA A 370 8.41 21.17 -5.57
C ALA A 370 9.13 21.31 -6.91
N SER A 371 10.43 21.56 -6.85
CA SER A 371 11.33 21.65 -8.00
C SER A 371 11.77 20.27 -8.54
N GLY A 372 11.41 19.18 -7.86
CA GLY A 372 11.71 17.83 -8.30
C GLY A 372 11.15 16.76 -7.33
N PRO A 373 11.16 15.50 -7.74
CA PRO A 373 10.63 14.38 -6.94
C PRO A 373 11.38 14.17 -5.62
N ALA A 374 12.71 14.28 -5.60
CA ALA A 374 13.49 14.18 -4.37
C ALA A 374 13.12 15.27 -3.35
N GLU A 375 12.95 16.52 -3.80
CA GLU A 375 12.44 17.61 -2.95
C GLU A 375 11.03 17.32 -2.45
N ALA A 376 10.13 16.83 -3.32
CA ALA A 376 8.77 16.48 -2.93
C ALA A 376 8.75 15.41 -1.82
N VAL A 377 9.65 14.43 -1.86
CA VAL A 377 9.80 13.44 -0.78
C VAL A 377 10.35 14.09 0.49
N VAL A 378 11.48 14.80 0.40
CA VAL A 378 12.17 15.35 1.59
C VAL A 378 11.35 16.41 2.31
N VAL A 379 10.68 17.29 1.56
CA VAL A 379 9.87 18.39 2.09
C VAL A 379 8.43 17.95 2.37
N HIS A 380 7.93 16.95 1.62
CA HIS A 380 6.55 16.44 1.69
C HIS A 380 5.51 17.57 1.83
N PRO A 381 5.48 18.53 0.87
CA PRO A 381 4.68 19.73 0.98
C PRO A 381 3.17 19.43 0.96
N ALA A 382 2.38 20.42 1.36
CA ALA A 382 0.94 20.39 1.16
C ALA A 382 0.61 20.25 -0.34
N ARG A 383 -0.43 19.48 -0.67
CA ARG A 383 -0.85 19.25 -2.05
C ARG A 383 -1.57 20.49 -2.53
N THR A 384 -1.12 21.04 -3.65
CA THR A 384 -1.82 22.15 -4.30
C THR A 384 -2.99 21.64 -5.11
N LEU A 385 -2.92 20.42 -5.65
CA LEU A 385 -4.06 19.77 -6.29
C LEU A 385 -4.03 18.26 -6.04
N VAL A 386 -5.21 17.69 -5.82
CA VAL A 386 -5.45 16.24 -5.83
C VAL A 386 -6.61 15.94 -6.78
N MET A 387 -6.40 14.97 -7.65
CA MET A 387 -7.38 14.50 -8.63
C MET A 387 -7.53 12.98 -8.52
N LYS A 388 -8.77 12.51 -8.61
CA LYS A 388 -9.12 11.09 -8.74
C LYS A 388 -10.09 10.94 -9.91
N ASP A 389 -9.79 10.03 -10.83
CA ASP A 389 -10.60 9.74 -12.01
C ASP A 389 -10.99 11.03 -12.76
N GLY A 390 -10.03 11.93 -12.95
CA GLY A 390 -10.22 13.22 -13.62
C GLY A 390 -11.04 14.27 -12.84
N THR A 391 -11.53 13.94 -11.66
CA THR A 391 -12.27 14.86 -10.79
C THR A 391 -11.32 15.51 -9.79
N VAL A 392 -11.29 16.84 -9.78
CA VAL A 392 -10.54 17.59 -8.77
C VAL A 392 -11.20 17.43 -7.40
N LEU A 393 -10.46 16.85 -6.45
CA LEU A 393 -10.91 16.64 -5.07
C LEU A 393 -10.50 17.81 -4.16
N HIS A 394 -9.33 18.38 -4.45
CA HIS A 394 -8.72 19.52 -3.76
C HIS A 394 -7.93 20.33 -4.79
N ASN A 395 -8.08 21.65 -4.85
CA ASN A 395 -7.24 22.56 -5.65
C ASN A 395 -7.15 23.95 -5.05
#